data_AF-A0A946YPE5-F1
#
_entry.id   AF-A0A946YPE5-F1
#
_cell.length_a   1.000
_cell.length_b   1.000
_cell.length_c   1.000
_cell.angle_alpha   90.00
_cell.angle_beta   90.00
_cell.angle_gamma   90.00
#
_symmetry.space_group_name_H-M   'P 1'
#
loop_
_entity.id
_entity.type
_entity.pdbx_description
1 polymer ?
#
loop_
_entity_poly.entity_id
_entity_poly.type
_entity_poly.pdbx_seq_one_letter_code
_entity_poly.pdbx_strand_id
1 'polypeptide(L)'
;MRMKVPWIYLCLSLFPLLAYGGQEEAVPLHAIPQEIINIANQVQPEAVFDRAQIETEEDGIEVYEILGKLPDGMRVEVDILKNGDIQEYELEFSETQVPGAVLKAIQKKLPGFQPSYIEASHSASGKVTRYEFEGTLGDQSIDIEVSASGRKIEVADN
;
A
#
# COMPACT_ATOMS: atom_id res chain seq x y z
N MET A 1 -9.49 -41.12 -48.56
CA MET A 1 -10.03 -39.74 -48.55
C MET A 1 -9.57 -39.08 -47.24
N ARG A 2 -8.53 -38.23 -47.28
CA ARG A 2 -7.93 -37.60 -46.08
C ARG A 2 -8.57 -36.23 -45.88
N MET A 3 -9.31 -36.06 -44.78
CA MET A 3 -9.88 -34.77 -44.38
C MET A 3 -8.77 -33.86 -43.86
N LYS A 4 -8.69 -32.63 -44.41
CA LYS A 4 -7.80 -31.56 -43.96
C LYS A 4 -8.49 -30.82 -42.81
N VAL A 5 -7.83 -30.72 -41.66
CA VAL A 5 -8.25 -29.86 -40.54
C VAL A 5 -7.71 -28.45 -40.82
N PRO A 6 -8.51 -27.39 -40.76
CA PRO A 6 -7.99 -26.03 -40.90
C PRO A 6 -7.38 -25.56 -39.57
N TRP A 7 -6.18 -24.98 -39.66
CA TRP A 7 -5.58 -24.19 -38.59
C TRP A 7 -6.46 -22.98 -38.29
N ILE A 8 -6.98 -22.90 -37.07
CA ILE A 8 -7.54 -21.67 -36.51
C ILE A 8 -6.37 -20.87 -35.94
N TYR A 9 -6.09 -19.72 -36.54
CA TYR A 9 -5.26 -18.69 -35.94
C TYR A 9 -6.02 -18.11 -34.75
N LEU A 10 -5.64 -18.50 -33.53
CA LEU A 10 -6.06 -17.80 -32.32
C LEU A 10 -5.20 -16.54 -32.22
N CYS A 11 -5.80 -15.40 -32.55
CA CYS A 11 -5.16 -14.10 -32.43
C CYS A 11 -4.94 -13.79 -30.94
N LEU A 12 -3.67 -13.69 -30.55
CA LEU A 12 -3.23 -13.21 -29.24
C LEU A 12 -3.68 -11.74 -29.11
N SER A 13 -4.73 -11.48 -28.34
CA SER A 13 -4.98 -10.13 -27.80
C SER A 13 -4.47 -10.12 -26.35
N LEU A 14 -3.15 -10.04 -26.18
CA LEU A 14 -2.59 -9.48 -24.96
C LEU A 14 -2.92 -8.00 -24.97
N PHE A 15 -4.00 -7.62 -24.30
CA PHE A 15 -4.08 -6.28 -23.74
C PHE A 15 -3.11 -6.27 -22.55
N PRO A 16 -2.03 -5.47 -22.57
CA PRO A 16 -1.37 -5.13 -21.32
C PRO A 16 -2.40 -4.33 -20.52
N LEU A 17 -2.89 -4.94 -19.45
CA LEU A 17 -3.48 -4.19 -18.34
C LEU A 17 -2.37 -3.27 -17.86
N LEU A 18 -2.53 -1.98 -18.10
CA LEU A 18 -1.78 -0.95 -17.39
C LEU A 18 -2.24 -1.07 -15.94
N ALA A 19 -1.48 -1.81 -15.14
CA ALA A 19 -1.55 -1.72 -13.70
C ALA A 19 -1.11 -0.31 -13.34
N TYR A 20 -1.97 0.45 -12.68
CA TYR A 20 -1.65 1.78 -12.17
C TYR A 20 -1.01 1.60 -10.78
N GLY A 21 0.29 1.31 -10.79
CA GLY A 21 1.15 1.19 -9.60
C GLY A 21 2.60 1.15 -10.09
N GLY A 22 3.53 1.82 -9.40
CA GLY A 22 4.93 1.84 -9.79
C GLY A 22 5.52 0.42 -9.85
N GLN A 23 6.66 0.28 -10.52
CA GLN A 23 7.34 -1.02 -10.52
C GLN A 23 8.11 -1.16 -9.21
N GLU A 24 7.63 -2.02 -8.32
CA GLU A 24 8.33 -2.40 -7.09
C GLU A 24 9.38 -3.50 -7.34
N GLU A 25 10.60 -3.28 -6.86
CA GLU A 25 11.65 -4.30 -6.84
C GLU A 25 12.14 -4.53 -5.41
N ALA A 26 11.94 -5.75 -4.90
CA ALA A 26 12.50 -6.15 -3.61
C ALA A 26 14.02 -6.18 -3.66
N VAL A 27 14.67 -5.49 -2.71
CA VAL A 27 16.13 -5.40 -2.62
C VAL A 27 16.63 -5.84 -1.24
N PRO A 28 17.86 -6.40 -1.15
CA PRO A 28 18.44 -6.70 0.15
C PRO A 28 18.62 -5.41 0.97
N LEU A 29 18.20 -5.40 2.23
CA LEU A 29 18.29 -4.22 3.10
C LEU A 29 19.72 -3.63 3.18
N HIS A 30 20.75 -4.48 3.12
CA HIS A 30 22.16 -4.04 3.14
C HIS A 30 22.62 -3.34 1.85
N ALA A 31 21.82 -3.39 0.78
CA ALA A 31 22.07 -2.67 -0.46
C ALA A 31 21.52 -1.23 -0.41
N ILE A 32 20.65 -0.92 0.56
CA ILE A 32 20.09 0.41 0.76
C ILE A 32 21.17 1.34 1.36
N PRO A 33 21.27 2.61 0.91
CA PRO A 33 22.15 3.58 1.56
C PRO A 33 21.85 3.70 3.06
N GLN A 34 22.89 3.63 3.90
CA GLN A 34 22.74 3.62 5.35
C GLN A 34 22.00 4.87 5.90
N GLU A 35 22.10 6.00 5.21
CA GLU A 35 21.37 7.23 5.56
C GLU A 35 19.85 7.05 5.47
N ILE A 36 19.35 6.34 4.45
CA ILE A 36 17.93 6.02 4.29
C ILE A 36 17.45 5.13 5.44
N ILE A 37 18.23 4.09 5.76
CA ILE A 37 17.95 3.22 6.91
C ILE A 37 17.91 4.02 8.22
N ASN A 38 18.81 5.00 8.39
CA ASN A 38 18.84 5.82 9.59
C ASN A 38 17.60 6.75 9.68
N ILE A 39 17.10 7.26 8.56
CA ILE A 39 15.87 8.07 8.51
C ILE A 39 14.67 7.22 8.94
N ALA A 40 14.50 6.01 8.39
CA ALA A 40 13.43 5.10 8.80
C ALA A 40 13.47 4.81 10.32
N ASN A 41 14.67 4.54 10.87
CA ASN A 41 14.87 4.35 12.31
C ASN A 41 14.58 5.60 13.14
N GLN A 42 14.74 6.81 12.59
CA GLN A 42 14.38 8.04 13.30
C GLN A 42 12.88 8.28 13.31
N VAL A 43 12.19 7.93 12.22
CA VAL A 43 10.73 8.04 12.10
C VAL A 43 10.04 7.08 13.07
N GLN A 44 10.49 5.83 13.11
CA GLN A 44 9.94 4.82 14.02
C GLN A 44 11.05 4.05 14.76
N PRO A 45 11.57 4.59 15.88
CA PRO A 45 12.68 4.00 16.62
C PRO A 45 12.39 2.63 17.26
N GLU A 46 11.12 2.29 17.44
CA GLU A 46 10.71 1.01 18.02
C GLU A 46 10.57 -0.10 16.96
N ALA A 47 10.58 0.24 15.68
CA ALA A 47 10.47 -0.73 14.61
C ALA A 47 11.75 -1.52 14.40
N VAL A 48 11.58 -2.78 14.02
CA VAL A 48 12.63 -3.63 13.47
C VAL A 48 12.42 -3.68 11.96
N PHE A 49 13.22 -2.93 11.21
CA PHE A 49 13.24 -2.94 9.76
C PHE A 49 14.07 -4.13 9.24
N ASP A 50 13.47 -4.93 8.36
CA ASP A 50 14.05 -6.19 7.87
C ASP A 50 13.94 -6.39 6.36
N ARG A 51 13.19 -5.53 5.67
CA ARG A 51 12.93 -5.59 4.24
C ARG A 51 13.07 -4.21 3.61
N ALA A 52 13.36 -4.19 2.32
CA ALA A 52 13.33 -2.97 1.53
C ALA A 52 12.86 -3.27 0.11
N GLN A 53 12.20 -2.28 -0.48
CA GLN A 53 11.85 -2.26 -1.90
C GLN A 53 12.31 -0.93 -2.50
N ILE A 54 12.42 -0.91 -3.82
CA ILE A 54 12.56 0.32 -4.58
C ILE A 54 11.37 0.38 -5.52
N GLU A 55 10.52 1.38 -5.34
CA GLU A 55 9.48 1.71 -6.31
C GLU A 55 10.04 2.73 -7.30
N THR A 56 9.75 2.52 -8.58
CA THR A 56 9.91 3.56 -9.60
C THR A 56 8.54 4.09 -9.99
N GLU A 57 8.27 5.34 -9.62
CA GLU A 57 7.04 6.05 -9.98
C GLU A 57 6.96 6.31 -11.49
N GLU A 58 5.78 6.70 -11.99
CA GLU A 58 5.54 6.98 -13.42
C GLU A 58 6.46 8.07 -14.00
N ASP A 59 6.86 9.05 -13.18
CA ASP A 59 7.76 10.12 -13.58
C ASP A 59 9.25 9.74 -13.49
N GLY A 60 9.53 8.50 -13.09
CA GLY A 60 10.87 7.93 -12.96
C GLY A 60 11.56 8.28 -11.64
N ILE A 61 10.85 8.86 -10.67
CA ILE A 61 11.35 9.03 -9.31
C ILE A 61 11.50 7.66 -8.65
N GLU A 62 12.67 7.42 -8.05
CA GLU A 62 12.93 6.24 -7.22
C GLU A 62 12.58 6.55 -5.76
N VAL A 63 11.76 5.69 -5.17
CA VAL A 63 11.37 5.72 -3.76
C VAL A 63 11.95 4.49 -3.06
N TYR A 64 12.59 4.70 -1.91
CA TYR A 64 13.02 3.60 -1.05
C TYR A 64 11.92 3.32 -0.01
N GLU A 65 11.30 2.16 -0.12
CA GLU A 65 10.34 1.66 0.88
C GLU A 65 11.09 0.83 1.91
N ILE A 66 11.09 1.27 3.17
CA ILE A 66 11.76 0.57 4.26
C ILE A 66 10.71 -0.05 5.18
N LEU A 67 10.60 -1.38 5.11
CA LEU A 67 9.52 -2.12 5.76
C LEU A 67 10.02 -2.88 6.98
N GLY A 68 9.17 -2.91 8.00
CA GLY A 68 9.49 -3.54 9.27
C GLY A 68 8.27 -3.88 10.10
N LYS A 69 8.51 -4.14 11.39
CA LYS A 69 7.46 -4.41 12.37
C LYS A 69 7.72 -3.72 13.70
N LEU A 70 6.64 -3.29 14.34
CA LEU A 70 6.63 -2.85 15.74
C LEU A 70 6.74 -4.05 16.71
N PRO A 71 7.01 -3.82 18.01
CA PRO A 71 7.12 -4.90 19.00
C PRO A 71 5.86 -5.75 19.16
N ASP A 72 4.68 -5.21 18.83
CA ASP A 72 3.40 -5.91 18.84
C ASP A 72 3.12 -6.68 17.53
N GLY A 73 4.01 -6.57 16.54
CA GLY A 73 3.95 -7.27 15.26
C GLY A 73 3.27 -6.50 14.13
N MET A 74 2.73 -5.30 14.41
CA MET A 74 2.12 -4.44 13.38
C MET A 74 3.17 -3.99 12.37
N ARG A 75 2.81 -3.98 11.08
CA ARG A 75 3.70 -3.51 10.01
C ARG A 75 3.93 -2.01 10.11
N VAL A 76 5.13 -1.63 9.71
CA VAL A 76 5.51 -0.24 9.46
C VAL A 76 6.19 -0.16 8.11
N GLU A 77 5.94 0.97 7.43
CA GLU A 77 6.56 1.32 6.17
C GLU A 77 6.95 2.80 6.18
N VAL A 78 8.12 3.10 5.63
CA VAL A 78 8.62 4.47 5.49
C VAL A 78 9.18 4.64 4.09
N ASP A 79 8.60 5.57 3.35
CA ASP A 79 8.91 5.82 1.95
C ASP A 79 9.79 7.05 1.86
N ILE A 80 10.99 6.85 1.35
CA ILE A 80 12.06 7.82 1.45
C ILE A 80 12.62 8.06 0.05
N LEU A 81 12.53 9.30 -0.39
CA LEU A 81 13.15 9.75 -1.63
C LEU A 81 14.68 9.66 -1.53
N LYS A 82 15.34 9.58 -2.68
CA LYS A 82 16.81 9.51 -2.76
C LYS A 82 17.56 10.65 -2.06
N ASN A 83 16.92 11.81 -1.90
CA ASN A 83 17.47 12.96 -1.20
C ASN A 83 17.26 12.93 0.33
N GLY A 84 16.58 11.90 0.87
CA GLY A 84 16.26 11.76 2.28
C GLY A 84 14.92 12.36 2.71
N ASP A 85 14.15 12.95 1.79
CA ASP A 85 12.81 13.43 2.11
C ASP A 85 11.84 12.25 2.30
N ILE A 86 11.00 12.32 3.34
CA ILE A 86 9.97 11.32 3.60
C ILE A 86 8.75 11.66 2.74
N GLN A 87 8.38 10.73 1.88
CA GLN A 87 7.19 10.80 1.06
C GLN A 87 5.96 10.34 1.85
N GLU A 88 6.06 9.15 2.45
CA GLU A 88 5.00 8.56 3.22
C GLU A 88 5.54 7.77 4.43
N TYR A 89 4.69 7.63 5.44
CA TYR A 89 4.96 6.84 6.65
C TYR A 89 3.65 6.20 7.09
N GLU A 90 3.63 4.88 7.04
CA GLU A 90 2.42 4.10 7.27
C GLU A 90 2.59 3.10 8.40
N LEU A 91 1.51 2.90 9.12
CA LEU A 91 1.42 1.91 10.19
C LEU A 91 0.18 1.07 9.98
N GLU A 92 0.34 -0.23 10.11
CA GLU A 92 -0.79 -1.15 10.24
C GLU A 92 -1.57 -0.83 11.52
N PHE A 93 -2.88 -0.73 11.38
CA PHE A 93 -3.81 -0.43 12.45
C PHE A 93 -4.74 -1.63 12.65
N SER A 94 -5.12 -1.85 13.91
CA SER A 94 -6.33 -2.60 14.22
C SER A 94 -7.55 -1.68 14.15
N GLU A 95 -8.74 -2.27 13.95
CA GLU A 95 -10.00 -1.51 14.03
C GLU A 95 -10.14 -0.68 15.31
N THR A 96 -9.58 -1.16 16.44
CA THR A 96 -9.66 -0.46 17.72
C THR A 96 -8.85 0.83 17.77
N GLN A 97 -7.86 0.99 16.88
CA GLN A 97 -7.06 2.21 16.76
C GLN A 97 -7.70 3.22 15.81
N VAL A 98 -8.67 2.80 15.00
CA VAL A 98 -9.41 3.69 14.10
C VAL A 98 -10.48 4.47 14.89
N PRO A 99 -10.57 5.81 14.72
CA PRO A 99 -11.62 6.59 15.35
C PRO A 99 -13.01 6.05 14.97
N GLY A 100 -13.87 5.80 15.96
CA GLY A 100 -15.20 5.22 15.70
C GLY A 100 -16.09 6.06 14.78
N ALA A 101 -15.80 7.35 14.59
CA ALA A 101 -16.48 8.18 13.59
C ALA A 101 -16.14 7.77 12.14
N VAL A 102 -14.90 7.36 11.88
CA VAL A 102 -14.42 6.87 10.58
C VAL A 102 -15.11 5.53 10.27
N LEU A 103 -15.05 4.56 11.20
CA LEU A 103 -15.73 3.27 11.04
C LEU A 103 -17.23 3.41 10.78
N LYS A 104 -17.91 4.32 11.50
CA LYS A 104 -19.33 4.62 11.26
C LYS A 104 -19.59 5.24 9.89
N ALA A 105 -18.67 6.08 9.40
CA ALA A 105 -18.79 6.67 8.07
C ALA A 105 -18.64 5.60 6.97
N ILE A 106 -17.68 4.68 7.12
CA ILE A 106 -17.49 3.53 6.24
C ILE A 106 -18.75 2.66 6.23
N GLN A 107 -19.21 2.20 7.40
CA GLN A 107 -20.42 1.37 7.50
C GLN A 107 -21.67 2.04 6.90
N LYS A 108 -21.77 3.38 6.98
CA LYS A 108 -22.88 4.12 6.37
C LYS A 108 -22.79 4.16 4.85
N LYS A 109 -21.60 4.32 4.28
CA LYS A 109 -21.41 4.44 2.83
C LYS A 109 -21.33 3.07 2.13
N LEU A 110 -20.71 2.10 2.79
CA LEU A 110 -20.44 0.74 2.31
C LEU A 110 -20.99 -0.27 3.33
N PRO A 111 -22.32 -0.40 3.45
CA PRO A 111 -22.91 -1.28 4.45
C PRO A 111 -22.55 -2.74 4.17
N GLY A 112 -21.89 -3.38 5.15
CA GLY A 112 -21.46 -4.77 5.05
C GLY A 112 -20.02 -4.97 4.58
N PHE A 113 -19.26 -3.88 4.40
CA PHE A 113 -17.82 -3.95 4.22
C PHE A 113 -17.16 -4.58 5.45
N GLN A 114 -16.27 -5.54 5.24
CA GLN A 114 -15.53 -6.25 6.27
C GLN A 114 -14.03 -6.01 6.02
N PRO A 115 -13.38 -5.13 6.80
CA PRO A 115 -11.96 -4.89 6.65
C PRO A 115 -11.15 -6.12 7.09
N SER A 116 -10.10 -6.44 6.34
CA SER A 116 -9.12 -7.48 6.65
C SER A 116 -7.74 -6.91 6.96
N TYR A 117 -7.45 -5.71 6.45
CA TYR A 117 -6.23 -4.98 6.71
C TYR A 117 -6.55 -3.48 6.77
N ILE A 118 -5.81 -2.76 7.61
CA ILE A 118 -5.97 -1.32 7.78
C ILE A 118 -4.59 -0.74 7.96
N GLU A 119 -4.31 0.34 7.26
CA GLU A 119 -3.17 1.18 7.55
C GLU A 119 -3.55 2.65 7.66
N ALA A 120 -2.67 3.39 8.31
CA ALA A 120 -2.82 4.81 8.49
C ALA A 120 -1.55 5.51 8.03
N SER A 121 -1.68 6.38 7.04
CA SER A 121 -0.62 7.29 6.63
C SER A 121 -0.52 8.45 7.62
N HIS A 122 0.69 8.90 7.89
CA HIS A 122 0.99 9.94 8.86
C HIS A 122 1.74 11.11 8.23
N SER A 123 1.40 12.31 8.67
CA SER A 123 2.24 13.50 8.44
C SER A 123 3.56 13.40 9.22
N ALA A 124 4.53 14.24 8.86
CA ALA A 124 5.81 14.37 9.56
C ALA A 124 5.69 14.65 11.08
N SER A 125 4.56 15.18 11.56
CA SER A 125 4.30 15.39 12.98
C SER A 125 3.66 14.17 13.67
N GLY A 126 3.56 13.03 13.00
CA GLY A 126 2.92 11.81 13.49
C GLY A 126 1.39 11.88 13.57
N LYS A 127 0.75 12.84 12.88
CA LYS A 127 -0.71 12.91 12.81
C LYS A 127 -1.21 12.12 11.60
N VAL A 128 -2.21 11.26 11.82
CA VAL A 128 -2.91 10.54 10.75
C VAL A 128 -3.51 11.52 9.72
N THR A 129 -3.22 11.29 8.45
CA THR A 129 -3.70 12.07 7.30
C THR A 129 -4.74 11.31 6.49
N ARG A 130 -4.55 9.99 6.36
CA ARG A 130 -5.38 9.06 5.58
C ARG A 130 -5.43 7.71 6.30
N TYR A 131 -6.49 6.97 6.05
CA TYR A 131 -6.57 5.55 6.32
C TYR A 131 -6.79 4.83 5.01
N GLU A 132 -6.22 3.65 4.89
CA GLU A 132 -6.53 2.70 3.84
C GLU A 132 -7.03 1.41 4.47
N PHE A 133 -8.05 0.81 3.84
CA PHE A 133 -8.62 -0.44 4.28
C PHE A 133 -8.71 -1.38 3.10
N GLU A 134 -8.06 -2.52 3.18
CA GLU A 134 -8.38 -3.66 2.34
C GLU A 134 -9.49 -4.47 3.00
N GLY A 135 -10.40 -5.01 2.21
CA GLY A 135 -11.44 -5.87 2.76
C GLY A 135 -12.34 -6.46 1.71
N THR A 136 -13.53 -6.87 2.17
CA THR A 136 -14.54 -7.46 1.29
C THR A 136 -15.89 -6.77 1.43
N LEU A 137 -16.60 -6.62 0.30
CA LEU A 137 -18.00 -6.22 0.26
C LEU A 137 -18.80 -7.31 -0.48
N GLY A 138 -19.42 -8.21 0.28
CA GLY A 138 -19.94 -9.46 -0.26
C GLY A 138 -18.79 -10.38 -0.67
N ASP A 139 -18.77 -10.81 -1.93
CA ASP A 139 -17.73 -11.70 -2.48
C ASP A 139 -16.60 -10.94 -3.19
N GLN A 140 -16.66 -9.59 -3.23
CA GLN A 140 -15.66 -8.77 -3.89
C GLN A 140 -14.63 -8.27 -2.88
N SER A 141 -13.34 -8.49 -3.16
CA SER A 141 -12.27 -7.75 -2.51
C SER A 141 -12.26 -6.32 -3.04
N ILE A 142 -12.20 -5.36 -2.13
CA ILE A 142 -12.10 -3.94 -2.46
C ILE A 142 -11.16 -3.26 -1.47
N ASP A 143 -10.47 -2.24 -1.95
CA ASP A 143 -9.65 -1.36 -1.14
C ASP A 143 -10.31 0.02 -1.10
N ILE A 144 -10.25 0.67 0.06
CA ILE A 144 -10.85 1.98 0.25
C ILE A 144 -9.90 2.95 0.92
N GLU A 145 -9.77 4.12 0.33
CA GLU A 145 -9.11 5.25 0.94
C GLU A 145 -10.11 6.11 1.71
N VAL A 146 -9.76 6.46 2.94
CA VAL A 146 -10.60 7.22 3.84
C VAL A 146 -9.81 8.38 4.45
N SER A 147 -10.28 9.61 4.24
CA SER A 147 -9.67 10.77 4.90
C SER A 147 -9.65 10.58 6.43
N ALA A 148 -8.66 11.14 7.13
CA ALA A 148 -8.58 11.04 8.61
C ALA A 148 -9.86 11.49 9.38
N SER A 149 -10.74 12.26 8.74
CA SER A 149 -12.03 12.70 9.30
C SER A 149 -13.23 11.78 8.97
N GLY A 150 -13.05 10.78 8.11
CA GLY A 150 -14.12 9.93 7.58
C GLY A 150 -15.08 10.62 6.61
N ARG A 151 -14.78 11.86 6.18
CA ARG A 151 -15.69 12.65 5.31
C ARG A 151 -15.55 12.33 3.83
N LYS A 152 -14.35 11.94 3.40
CA LYS A 152 -14.06 11.42 2.06
C LYS A 152 -13.76 9.93 2.20
N ILE A 153 -14.42 9.13 1.36
CA ILE A 153 -14.23 7.68 1.23
C ILE A 153 -14.30 7.39 -0.27
N GLU A 154 -13.24 6.83 -0.81
CA GLU A 154 -13.08 6.44 -2.21
C GLU A 154 -12.79 4.94 -2.26
N VAL A 155 -13.31 4.26 -3.28
CA VAL A 155 -12.90 2.89 -3.58
C VAL A 155 -11.66 3.05 -4.45
N ALA A 156 -10.54 2.51 -3.98
CA ALA A 156 -9.31 2.45 -4.74
C ALA A 156 -9.39 1.25 -5.68
N ASP A 157 -8.86 1.41 -6.89
CA ASP A 157 -8.69 0.30 -7.84
C ASP A 157 -7.25 -0.22 -7.65
N ASN A 158 -7.08 -1.49 -7.25
CA ASN A 158 -5.78 -2.18 -7.24
C ASN A 158 -5.28 -2.49 -8.65
#